data_AF-G3YCG3-F1
#
_entry.id   AF-G3YCG3-F1
#
_cell.length_a   1.000
_cell.length_b   1.000
_cell.length_c   1.000
_cell.angle_alpha   90.00
_cell.angle_beta   90.00
_cell.angle_gamma   90.00
#
_symmetry.space_group_name_H-M   'P 1'
#
loop_
_entity.id
_entity.type
_entity.pdbx_description
1 polymer ?
#
loop_
_entity_poly.entity_id
_entity_poly.type
_entity_poly.pdbx_seq_one_letter_code
_entity_poly.pdbx_strand_id
1 'polypeptide(L)'
;MPHIKDLNAHERPPDGIKQRYKQYQKSTPTEIESDDSIIDLQSLDPQNLPEEISLTHWISSADFEPVFDQFLGTNQDLQSAQPARDVPVFSHRAISGLQVIPSLLPPAVQVELLSRLFHRDLSNPRHQTNLHLHYDITYPSAVNDGEAVSADNSPVGAYPPSFFGDDPARVIEPKDPNVHKPLTVQSILNRKLRWVTLGGQYDWTAKVYPSERPPEFPRDIAKLLHAMFPATEAQAAILNVYSAGDHLSPHRDVSEDCDVGLISVSFGCDGLFLISHDDGEHCEIIRLRSGDAVYMDGTSRFAWHAVPKIVPNTCPKWLANWPSSPHDGAASQYDAWRGWMSGKRVNLNVRQMELAKPH
;
A
#
# COMPACT_ATOMS: atom_id res chain seq x y z
N MET A 1 23.82 16.71 -3.47
CA MET A 1 22.57 15.94 -3.61
C MET A 1 22.95 14.63 -4.25
N PRO A 2 22.60 13.46 -3.69
CA PRO A 2 22.88 12.18 -4.32
C PRO A 2 22.09 12.08 -5.63
N HIS A 3 22.75 11.66 -6.71
CA HIS A 3 22.10 11.35 -7.98
C HIS A 3 21.69 9.87 -7.97
N ILE A 4 20.47 9.55 -8.46
CA ILE A 4 19.96 8.17 -8.60
C ILE A 4 20.98 7.21 -9.22
N LYS A 5 21.76 7.72 -10.19
CA LYS A 5 22.73 6.93 -10.97
C LYS A 5 23.90 6.38 -10.16
N ASP A 6 24.12 6.88 -8.94
CA ASP A 6 25.23 6.46 -8.08
C ASP A 6 24.80 5.44 -7.00
N LEU A 7 23.49 5.12 -6.91
CA LEU A 7 22.94 4.23 -5.89
C LEU A 7 22.62 2.85 -6.45
N ASN A 8 23.02 1.80 -5.73
CA ASN A 8 22.80 0.42 -6.16
C ASN A 8 21.74 -0.29 -5.32
N ALA A 9 20.70 -0.83 -5.96
CA ALA A 9 19.63 -1.60 -5.33
C ALA A 9 20.08 -2.89 -4.61
N HIS A 10 21.36 -3.28 -4.74
CA HIS A 10 22.00 -4.41 -4.07
C HIS A 10 22.93 -4.01 -2.91
N GLU A 11 23.02 -2.72 -2.58
CA GLU A 11 23.78 -2.26 -1.42
C GLU A 11 23.30 -2.93 -0.13
N ARG A 12 24.24 -3.07 0.81
CA ARG A 12 23.92 -3.57 2.15
C ARG A 12 23.61 -2.39 3.06
N PRO A 13 22.56 -2.47 3.88
CA PRO A 13 22.26 -1.41 4.83
C PRO A 13 23.40 -1.24 5.85
N PRO A 14 23.68 -0.02 6.33
CA PRO A 14 24.53 0.24 7.49
C PRO A 14 24.21 -0.65 8.69
N ASP A 15 25.23 -0.98 9.50
CA ASP A 15 25.05 -1.93 10.61
C ASP A 15 24.14 -1.39 11.73
N GLY A 16 24.14 -0.07 11.98
CA GLY A 16 23.22 0.57 12.92
C GLY A 16 21.75 0.33 12.52
N ILE A 17 21.44 0.49 11.23
CA ILE A 17 20.12 0.22 10.66
C ILE A 17 19.74 -1.25 10.82
N LYS A 18 20.66 -2.18 10.52
CA LYS A 18 20.41 -3.62 10.70
C LYS A 18 20.13 -4.00 12.16
N GLN A 19 20.86 -3.39 13.10
CA GLN A 19 20.69 -3.64 14.53
C GLN A 19 19.33 -3.12 15.00
N ARG A 20 18.99 -1.88 14.67
CA ARG A 20 17.70 -1.27 15.03
C ARG A 20 16.52 -2.01 14.40
N TYR A 21 16.63 -2.40 13.13
CA TYR A 21 15.65 -3.27 12.48
C TYR A 21 15.42 -4.58 13.26
N LYS A 22 16.50 -5.29 13.63
CA LYS A 22 16.42 -6.57 14.36
C LYS A 22 15.85 -6.41 15.76
N GLN A 23 16.09 -5.28 16.42
CA GLN A 23 15.47 -4.95 17.71
C GLN A 23 13.94 -4.96 17.57
N TYR A 24 13.38 -4.10 16.71
CA TYR A 24 11.93 -3.97 16.56
C TYR A 24 11.25 -5.19 15.92
N GLN A 25 11.96 -5.93 15.07
CA GLN A 25 11.45 -7.20 14.54
C GLN A 25 11.11 -8.19 15.68
N LYS A 26 11.96 -8.21 16.71
CA LYS A 26 11.83 -9.11 17.87
C LYS A 26 10.96 -8.54 18.99
N SER A 27 10.72 -7.24 19.03
CA SER A 27 9.91 -6.61 20.08
C SER A 27 8.51 -7.20 20.19
N THR A 28 8.05 -7.35 21.42
CA THR A 28 6.70 -7.74 21.79
C THR A 28 5.75 -6.54 21.72
N PRO A 29 4.43 -6.76 21.63
CA PRO A 29 3.47 -5.66 21.68
C PRO A 29 3.62 -4.79 22.94
N THR A 30 3.85 -5.39 24.11
CA THR A 30 4.04 -4.63 25.36
C THR A 30 5.28 -3.72 25.31
N GLU A 31 6.40 -4.22 24.78
CA GLU A 31 7.61 -3.40 24.62
C GLU A 31 7.36 -2.24 23.66
N ILE A 32 6.64 -2.47 22.56
CA ILE A 32 6.29 -1.43 21.58
C ILE A 32 5.40 -0.34 22.21
N GLU A 33 4.37 -0.71 22.96
CA GLU A 33 3.46 0.26 23.58
C GLU A 33 4.14 1.08 24.71
N SER A 34 5.24 0.59 25.28
CA SER A 34 6.01 1.29 26.32
C SER A 34 7.24 2.04 25.81
N ASP A 35 7.50 2.01 24.49
CA ASP A 35 8.70 2.59 23.90
C ASP A 35 8.45 4.03 23.44
N ASP A 36 8.84 4.98 24.28
CA ASP A 36 8.72 6.43 24.01
C ASP A 36 9.59 6.92 22.84
N SER A 37 10.51 6.08 22.32
CA SER A 37 11.33 6.42 21.14
C SER A 37 10.64 6.12 19.81
N ILE A 38 9.47 5.47 19.83
CA ILE A 38 8.63 5.30 18.64
C ILE A 38 7.85 6.60 18.41
N ILE A 39 8.01 7.18 17.22
CA ILE A 39 7.24 8.34 16.79
C ILE A 39 5.81 7.88 16.50
N ASP A 40 4.90 8.21 17.40
CA ASP A 40 3.47 7.98 17.25
C ASP A 40 2.79 9.27 16.73
N LEU A 41 2.36 9.24 15.47
CA LEU A 41 1.75 10.41 14.81
C LEU A 41 0.43 10.87 15.46
N GLN A 42 -0.29 9.98 16.13
CA GLN A 42 -1.57 10.31 16.78
C GLN A 42 -1.39 10.92 18.16
N SER A 43 -0.22 10.75 18.79
CA SER A 43 0.10 11.39 20.07
C SER A 43 0.78 12.75 19.92
N LEU A 44 1.13 13.16 18.69
CA LEU A 44 1.73 14.46 18.43
C LEU A 44 0.71 15.58 18.66
N ASP A 45 1.07 16.53 19.54
CA ASP A 45 0.36 17.79 19.70
C ASP A 45 1.07 18.87 18.87
N PRO A 46 0.44 19.44 17.82
CA PRO A 46 1.02 20.52 17.03
C PRO A 46 1.45 21.76 17.84
N GLN A 47 0.95 21.94 19.07
CA GLN A 47 1.33 23.03 19.96
C GLN A 47 2.53 22.69 20.86
N ASN A 48 2.88 21.41 20.98
CA ASN A 48 3.94 20.91 21.84
C ASN A 48 4.61 19.67 21.21
N LEU A 49 5.38 19.90 20.15
CA LEU A 49 6.06 18.85 19.40
C LEU A 49 7.42 18.47 20.04
N PRO A 50 7.85 17.19 19.92
CA PRO A 50 9.23 16.79 20.19
C PRO A 50 10.23 17.62 19.37
N GLU A 51 11.46 17.75 19.87
CA GLU A 51 12.48 18.60 19.27
C GLU A 51 12.79 18.21 17.82
N GLU A 52 12.74 16.91 17.50
CA GLU A 52 13.08 16.36 16.19
C GLU A 52 11.96 16.50 15.15
N ILE A 53 10.73 16.82 15.58
CA ILE A 53 9.56 16.92 14.72
C ILE A 53 9.24 18.39 14.43
N SER A 54 8.74 18.67 13.23
CA SER A 54 8.26 19.99 12.82
C SER A 54 6.90 19.88 12.14
N LEU A 55 5.96 20.73 12.53
CA LEU A 55 4.76 20.97 11.74
C LEU A 55 5.16 21.78 10.50
N THR A 56 4.97 21.19 9.32
CA THR A 56 5.33 21.81 8.04
C THR A 56 4.20 22.73 7.56
N HIS A 57 2.97 22.19 7.52
CA HIS A 57 1.76 22.93 7.14
C HIS A 57 0.51 22.14 7.56
N TRP A 58 -0.66 22.75 7.36
CA TRP A 58 -1.96 22.09 7.47
C TRP A 58 -2.54 21.90 6.07
N ILE A 59 -3.18 20.76 5.85
CA ILE A 59 -4.00 20.51 4.68
C ILE A 59 -5.46 20.74 5.07
N SER A 60 -6.18 21.60 4.34
CA SER A 60 -7.58 21.83 4.67
C SER A 60 -8.43 20.62 4.31
N SER A 61 -9.33 20.21 5.21
CA SER A 61 -10.25 19.12 4.90
C SER A 61 -11.19 19.44 3.74
N ALA A 62 -11.52 20.74 3.57
CA ALA A 62 -12.35 21.24 2.47
C ALA A 62 -11.67 21.12 1.10
N ASP A 63 -10.32 21.12 1.05
CA ASP A 63 -9.59 21.01 -0.22
C ASP A 63 -9.75 19.61 -0.85
N PHE A 64 -10.02 18.58 -0.03
CA PHE A 64 -10.20 17.20 -0.50
C PHE A 64 -11.64 16.74 -0.61
N GLU A 65 -12.60 17.49 -0.08
CA GLU A 65 -14.02 17.15 -0.15
C GLU A 65 -14.48 16.83 -1.59
N PRO A 66 -14.20 17.66 -2.61
CA PRO A 66 -14.65 17.39 -3.97
C PRO A 66 -14.08 16.10 -4.57
N VAL A 67 -12.80 15.80 -4.29
CA VAL A 67 -12.14 14.60 -4.83
C VAL A 67 -12.59 13.34 -4.08
N PHE A 68 -12.84 13.43 -2.77
CA PHE A 68 -13.37 12.32 -1.99
C PHE A 68 -14.81 12.00 -2.40
N ASP A 69 -15.68 13.01 -2.56
CA ASP A 69 -17.05 12.81 -3.03
C ASP A 69 -17.07 12.20 -4.44
N GLN A 70 -16.23 12.71 -5.35
CA GLN A 70 -16.09 12.14 -6.68
C GLN A 70 -15.58 10.69 -6.62
N PHE A 71 -14.62 10.40 -5.73
CA PHE A 71 -14.05 9.07 -5.58
C PHE A 71 -15.07 8.10 -4.97
N LEU A 72 -15.89 8.51 -4.00
CA LEU A 72 -16.93 7.67 -3.39
C LEU A 72 -18.16 7.50 -4.31
N GLY A 73 -18.42 8.43 -5.21
CA GLY A 73 -19.52 8.37 -6.16
C GLY A 73 -20.89 8.38 -5.47
N THR A 74 -21.82 7.55 -5.92
CA THR A 74 -23.20 7.48 -5.37
C THR A 74 -23.33 6.56 -4.15
N ASN A 75 -22.22 6.09 -3.56
CA ASN A 75 -22.25 5.12 -2.47
C ASN A 75 -22.60 5.83 -1.14
N GLN A 76 -23.89 6.12 -0.94
CA GLN A 76 -24.41 6.94 0.16
C GLN A 76 -24.19 6.30 1.55
N ASP A 77 -24.08 4.96 1.62
CA ASP A 77 -23.92 4.21 2.88
C ASP A 77 -22.59 4.48 3.61
N LEU A 78 -21.61 5.05 2.90
CA LEU A 78 -20.30 5.39 3.43
C LEU A 78 -20.15 6.89 3.78
N GLN A 79 -21.21 7.69 3.74
CA GLN A 79 -21.21 9.16 3.93
C GLN A 79 -20.74 9.71 5.30
N SER A 80 -20.06 8.91 6.12
CA SER A 80 -19.43 9.36 7.37
C SER A 80 -17.99 9.89 7.19
N ALA A 81 -17.63 10.42 6.02
CA ALA A 81 -16.23 10.48 5.61
C ALA A 81 -15.76 11.83 5.08
N GLN A 82 -15.87 12.85 5.91
CA GLN A 82 -14.96 13.99 5.80
C GLN A 82 -13.90 13.90 6.89
N PRO A 83 -12.66 14.34 6.63
CA PRO A 83 -11.76 14.67 7.72
C PRO A 83 -12.49 15.72 8.56
N ALA A 84 -12.80 15.39 9.82
CA ALA A 84 -13.57 16.30 10.68
C ALA A 84 -12.82 17.62 10.96
N ARG A 85 -11.53 17.69 10.60
CA ARG A 85 -10.58 18.76 10.88
C ARG A 85 -9.50 18.76 9.80
N ASP A 86 -8.83 19.90 9.65
CA ASP A 86 -7.60 20.02 8.87
C ASP A 86 -6.56 19.00 9.34
N VAL A 87 -5.76 18.51 8.40
CA VAL A 87 -4.78 17.44 8.63
C VAL A 87 -3.38 18.05 8.75
N PRO A 88 -2.65 17.85 9.86
CA PRO A 88 -1.29 18.36 9.99
C PRO A 88 -0.33 17.53 9.15
N VAL A 89 0.67 18.19 8.57
CA VAL A 89 1.80 17.52 7.88
C VAL A 89 3.06 17.73 8.69
N PHE A 90 3.65 16.64 9.17
CA PHE A 90 4.87 16.69 9.96
C PHE A 90 6.09 16.31 9.13
N SER A 91 7.24 16.88 9.46
CA SER A 91 8.56 16.47 8.98
C SER A 91 9.49 16.14 10.13
N HIS A 92 10.55 15.39 9.83
CA HIS A 92 11.60 15.06 10.80
C HIS A 92 12.87 15.85 10.46
N ARG A 93 13.40 16.60 11.43
CA ARG A 93 14.54 17.53 11.22
C ARG A 93 15.79 16.82 10.71
N ALA A 94 16.05 15.61 11.19
CA ALA A 94 17.19 14.82 10.75
C ALA A 94 16.93 14.02 9.46
N ILE A 95 15.66 13.80 9.07
CA ILE A 95 15.32 13.04 7.87
C ILE A 95 14.76 14.01 6.81
N SER A 96 15.65 14.83 6.24
CA SER A 96 15.26 15.82 5.23
C SER A 96 14.52 15.18 4.04
N GLY A 97 13.41 15.82 3.65
CA GLY A 97 12.49 15.39 2.59
C GLY A 97 11.39 14.41 3.03
N LEU A 98 11.41 13.96 4.28
CA LEU A 98 10.35 13.11 4.83
C LEU A 98 9.15 13.96 5.27
N GLN A 99 7.97 13.60 4.80
CA GLN A 99 6.70 14.09 5.33
C GLN A 99 5.85 12.91 5.81
N VAL A 100 5.24 13.06 6.98
CA VAL A 100 4.34 12.07 7.58
C VAL A 100 3.01 12.73 7.94
N ILE A 101 1.92 12.09 7.53
CA ILE A 101 0.59 12.69 7.48
C ILE A 101 -0.39 11.73 8.18
N PRO A 102 -0.76 11.98 9.45
CA PRO A 102 -1.67 11.11 10.17
C PRO A 102 -3.08 11.19 9.59
N SER A 103 -3.73 10.04 9.46
CA SER A 103 -5.16 9.92 9.14
C SER A 103 -5.60 10.74 7.92
N LEU A 104 -4.73 10.81 6.90
CA LEU A 104 -4.98 11.53 5.66
C LEU A 104 -6.25 11.04 4.95
N LEU A 105 -6.48 9.72 4.93
CA LEU A 105 -7.66 9.14 4.30
C LEU A 105 -8.79 8.84 5.31
N PRO A 106 -9.99 9.41 5.12
CA PRO A 106 -11.17 9.05 5.92
C PRO A 106 -11.57 7.57 5.76
N PRO A 107 -12.29 6.98 6.73
CA PRO A 107 -12.69 5.57 6.70
C PRO A 107 -13.38 5.10 5.40
N ALA A 108 -14.33 5.87 4.86
CA ALA A 108 -14.99 5.50 3.61
C ALA A 108 -14.03 5.44 2.42
N VAL A 109 -13.15 6.43 2.31
CA VAL A 109 -12.18 6.50 1.21
C VAL A 109 -11.21 5.32 1.31
N GLN A 110 -10.83 4.93 2.54
CA GLN A 110 -10.04 3.72 2.76
C GLN A 110 -10.77 2.44 2.30
N VAL A 111 -12.04 2.28 2.66
CA VAL A 111 -12.86 1.12 2.25
C VAL A 111 -13.03 1.08 0.73
N GLU A 112 -13.37 2.20 0.10
CA GLU A 112 -13.57 2.29 -1.36
C GLU A 112 -12.27 2.03 -2.11
N LEU A 113 -11.15 2.60 -1.65
CA LEU A 113 -9.84 2.39 -2.25
C LEU A 113 -9.42 0.91 -2.15
N LEU A 114 -9.56 0.27 -0.98
CA LEU A 114 -9.32 -1.17 -0.84
C LEU A 114 -10.23 -2.00 -1.76
N SER A 115 -11.49 -1.62 -1.87
CA SER A 115 -12.46 -2.30 -2.74
C SER A 115 -12.03 -2.23 -4.21
N ARG A 116 -11.60 -1.07 -4.70
CA ARG A 116 -11.05 -0.93 -6.07
C ARG A 116 -9.78 -1.75 -6.26
N LEU A 117 -8.84 -1.63 -5.33
CA LEU A 117 -7.55 -2.32 -5.40
C LEU A 117 -7.72 -3.85 -5.46
N PHE A 118 -8.59 -4.43 -4.62
CA PHE A 118 -8.71 -5.88 -4.47
C PHE A 118 -9.84 -6.53 -5.26
N HIS A 119 -10.93 -5.82 -5.56
CA HIS A 119 -12.03 -6.37 -6.36
C HIS A 119 -11.86 -6.12 -7.85
N ARG A 120 -11.31 -4.95 -8.24
CA ARG A 120 -11.12 -4.58 -9.64
C ARG A 120 -9.67 -4.80 -10.08
N ASP A 121 -8.73 -4.16 -9.38
CA ASP A 121 -7.37 -4.04 -9.90
C ASP A 121 -6.55 -5.33 -9.74
N LEU A 122 -6.75 -6.11 -8.67
CA LEU A 122 -6.20 -7.46 -8.51
C LEU A 122 -6.73 -8.43 -9.58
N SER A 123 -7.97 -8.25 -10.02
CA SER A 123 -8.59 -9.07 -11.06
C SER A 123 -8.22 -8.65 -12.48
N ASN A 124 -7.46 -7.56 -12.66
CA ASN A 124 -6.97 -7.14 -13.97
C ASN A 124 -5.77 -8.00 -14.39
N PRO A 125 -5.85 -8.75 -15.52
CA PRO A 125 -4.76 -9.63 -15.96
C PRO A 125 -3.50 -8.90 -16.44
N ARG A 126 -3.57 -7.58 -16.62
CA ARG A 126 -2.39 -6.76 -16.96
C ARG A 126 -1.55 -6.40 -15.74
N HIS A 127 -2.07 -6.59 -14.53
CA HIS A 127 -1.36 -6.37 -13.28
C HIS A 127 -0.74 -7.67 -12.77
N GLN A 128 0.51 -7.61 -12.32
CA GLN A 128 1.20 -8.78 -11.79
C GLN A 128 1.11 -8.87 -10.28
N THR A 129 1.27 -10.09 -9.78
CA THR A 129 1.38 -10.43 -8.35
C THR A 129 2.58 -11.33 -8.13
N ASN A 130 2.98 -11.52 -6.87
CA ASN A 130 4.05 -12.46 -6.50
C ASN A 130 3.83 -13.90 -6.97
N LEU A 131 2.59 -14.27 -7.29
CA LEU A 131 2.25 -15.62 -7.74
C LEU A 131 2.55 -15.84 -9.22
N HIS A 132 2.53 -14.79 -10.05
CA HIS A 132 2.80 -14.88 -11.48
C HIS A 132 4.20 -15.40 -11.81
N LEU A 133 5.13 -15.33 -10.86
CA LEU A 133 6.47 -15.90 -11.00
C LEU A 133 6.45 -17.43 -11.11
N HIS A 134 5.49 -18.09 -10.46
CA HIS A 134 5.52 -19.54 -10.22
C HIS A 134 4.22 -20.27 -10.57
N TYR A 135 3.14 -19.55 -10.85
CA TYR A 135 1.80 -20.08 -11.08
C TYR A 135 1.20 -19.53 -12.37
N ASP A 136 0.37 -20.34 -13.02
CA ASP A 136 -0.44 -19.94 -14.17
C ASP A 136 -1.76 -19.36 -13.66
N ILE A 137 -1.77 -18.05 -13.43
CA ILE A 137 -2.91 -17.36 -12.82
C ILE A 137 -4.09 -17.36 -13.80
N THR A 138 -5.15 -18.04 -13.39
CA THR A 138 -6.45 -18.01 -14.07
C THR A 138 -7.43 -17.14 -13.30
N TYR A 139 -8.19 -16.33 -14.04
CA TYR A 139 -9.06 -15.30 -13.48
C TYR A 139 -10.50 -15.79 -13.32
N PRO A 140 -11.28 -15.24 -12.37
CA PRO A 140 -12.70 -15.53 -12.25
C PRO A 140 -13.41 -15.27 -13.58
N SER A 141 -14.34 -16.15 -13.95
CA SER A 141 -15.17 -15.99 -15.16
C SER A 141 -16.58 -15.58 -14.73
N ALA A 142 -17.21 -14.66 -15.47
CA ALA A 142 -18.62 -14.38 -15.26
C ALA A 142 -19.42 -15.62 -15.70
N VAL A 143 -20.17 -16.24 -14.78
CA VAL A 143 -21.06 -17.35 -15.10
C VAL A 143 -22.43 -16.74 -15.45
N ASN A 144 -22.77 -16.69 -16.73
CA ASN A 144 -24.15 -16.49 -17.17
C ASN A 144 -24.66 -17.81 -17.73
N ASP A 145 -25.75 -18.34 -17.16
CA ASP A 145 -26.57 -19.43 -17.70
C ASP A 145 -25.81 -20.60 -18.36
N GLY A 146 -24.81 -21.15 -17.66
CA GLY A 146 -24.19 -22.43 -18.03
C GLY A 146 -23.15 -22.39 -19.16
N GLU A 147 -22.82 -21.22 -19.71
CA GLU A 147 -21.70 -21.05 -20.64
C GLU A 147 -20.64 -20.10 -20.07
N ALA A 148 -19.40 -20.58 -19.99
CA ALA A 148 -18.26 -19.76 -19.58
C ALA A 148 -17.99 -18.72 -20.67
N VAL A 149 -18.20 -17.42 -20.37
CA VAL A 149 -17.75 -16.35 -21.25
C VAL A 149 -16.22 -16.31 -21.17
N SER A 150 -15.54 -16.67 -22.26
CA SER A 150 -14.08 -16.54 -22.37
C SER A 150 -13.68 -15.10 -22.04
N ALA A 151 -12.65 -14.91 -21.21
CA ALA A 151 -12.14 -13.59 -20.83
C ALA A 151 -11.79 -12.69 -22.04
N ASP A 152 -11.53 -13.29 -23.22
CA ASP A 152 -11.29 -12.60 -24.49
C ASP A 152 -12.54 -11.94 -25.11
N ASN A 153 -13.75 -12.31 -24.66
CA ASN A 153 -15.03 -11.78 -25.20
C ASN A 153 -15.68 -10.72 -24.28
N SER A 154 -15.02 -10.33 -23.19
CA SER A 154 -15.48 -9.21 -22.37
C SER A 154 -15.45 -7.92 -23.19
N PRO A 155 -16.52 -7.10 -23.20
CA PRO A 155 -16.50 -5.84 -23.92
C PRO A 155 -15.31 -5.01 -23.43
N VAL A 156 -14.63 -4.34 -24.36
CA VAL A 156 -13.49 -3.45 -24.10
C VAL A 156 -13.82 -2.56 -22.89
N GLY A 157 -13.25 -2.89 -21.73
CA GLY A 157 -13.45 -2.15 -20.47
C GLY A 157 -14.05 -2.91 -19.28
N ALA A 158 -14.49 -4.17 -19.41
CA ALA A 158 -14.95 -4.97 -18.27
C ALA A 158 -13.82 -5.89 -17.76
N TYR A 159 -13.28 -5.59 -16.57
CA TYR A 159 -12.33 -6.48 -15.88
C TYR A 159 -13.01 -7.77 -15.42
N PRO A 160 -12.27 -8.89 -15.27
CA PRO A 160 -12.78 -10.09 -14.63
C PRO A 160 -13.41 -9.79 -13.26
N PRO A 161 -14.40 -10.60 -12.82
CA PRO A 161 -14.95 -10.48 -11.48
C PRO A 161 -13.88 -10.55 -10.38
N SER A 162 -14.23 -10.06 -9.20
CA SER A 162 -13.38 -10.10 -8.00
C SER A 162 -12.99 -11.52 -7.63
N PHE A 163 -11.72 -11.74 -7.29
CA PHE A 163 -11.27 -13.00 -6.66
C PHE A 163 -11.99 -13.31 -5.33
N PHE A 164 -12.55 -12.30 -4.66
CA PHE A 164 -13.36 -12.51 -3.46
C PHE A 164 -14.77 -13.02 -3.79
N GLY A 165 -15.24 -12.86 -5.03
CA GLY A 165 -16.51 -13.44 -5.51
C GLY A 165 -16.34 -14.80 -6.20
N ASP A 166 -15.11 -15.32 -6.22
CA ASP A 166 -14.75 -16.58 -6.88
C ASP A 166 -14.95 -17.78 -5.94
N ASP A 167 -14.98 -18.98 -6.49
CA ASP A 167 -15.02 -20.21 -5.71
C ASP A 167 -13.71 -20.32 -4.88
N PRO A 168 -13.78 -20.28 -3.53
CA PRO A 168 -12.59 -20.36 -2.68
C PRO A 168 -11.80 -21.67 -2.87
N ALA A 169 -12.45 -22.73 -3.33
CA ALA A 169 -11.86 -24.04 -3.58
C ALA A 169 -11.23 -24.16 -4.98
N ARG A 170 -11.46 -23.19 -5.88
CA ARG A 170 -10.86 -23.19 -7.23
C ARG A 170 -9.35 -23.25 -7.14
N VAL A 171 -8.76 -24.15 -7.93
CA VAL A 171 -7.33 -24.44 -7.91
C VAL A 171 -6.62 -23.63 -8.99
N ILE A 172 -5.47 -23.07 -8.62
CA ILE A 172 -4.49 -22.43 -9.50
C ILE A 172 -3.26 -23.35 -9.54
N GLU A 173 -2.94 -23.79 -10.76
CA GLU A 173 -1.84 -24.73 -10.99
C GLU A 173 -0.48 -24.01 -11.02
N PRO A 174 0.57 -24.65 -10.50
CA PRO A 174 1.93 -24.15 -10.60
C PRO A 174 2.46 -24.37 -12.02
N LYS A 175 3.36 -23.47 -12.46
CA LYS A 175 4.09 -23.63 -13.74
C LYS A 175 4.96 -24.89 -13.75
N ASP A 176 5.51 -25.24 -12.58
CA ASP A 176 6.24 -26.49 -12.35
C ASP A 176 5.70 -27.20 -11.10
N PRO A 177 4.88 -28.26 -11.27
CA PRO A 177 4.34 -29.07 -10.18
C PRO A 177 5.37 -29.80 -9.33
N ASN A 178 6.62 -29.93 -9.78
CA ASN A 178 7.70 -30.55 -8.98
C ASN A 178 8.31 -29.56 -7.98
N VAL A 179 8.18 -28.26 -8.21
CA VAL A 179 8.73 -27.20 -7.36
C VAL A 179 7.67 -26.62 -6.43
N HIS A 180 6.47 -26.39 -6.95
CA HIS A 180 5.38 -25.77 -6.21
C HIS A 180 4.15 -26.68 -6.18
N LYS A 181 3.37 -26.60 -5.09
CA LYS A 181 2.08 -27.29 -4.98
C LYS A 181 0.95 -26.39 -5.51
N PRO A 182 -0.14 -26.96 -6.05
CA PRO A 182 -1.33 -26.20 -6.41
C PRO A 182 -1.87 -25.39 -5.24
N LEU A 183 -2.43 -24.21 -5.53
CA LEU A 183 -3.01 -23.31 -4.54
C LEU A 183 -4.49 -23.14 -4.78
N THR A 184 -5.29 -23.12 -3.72
CA THR A 184 -6.68 -22.66 -3.81
C THR A 184 -6.75 -21.14 -3.76
N VAL A 185 -7.80 -20.54 -4.33
CA VAL A 185 -8.10 -19.10 -4.18
C VAL A 185 -8.12 -18.69 -2.70
N GLN A 186 -8.68 -19.53 -1.82
CA GLN A 186 -8.63 -19.34 -0.37
C GLN A 186 -7.22 -19.25 0.22
N SER A 187 -6.32 -20.13 -0.20
CA SER A 187 -4.93 -20.09 0.24
C SER A 187 -4.22 -18.84 -0.28
N ILE A 188 -4.52 -18.45 -1.53
CA ILE A 188 -4.00 -17.25 -2.17
C ILE A 188 -4.36 -16.00 -1.38
N LEU A 189 -5.65 -15.71 -1.23
CA LEU A 189 -6.12 -14.48 -0.60
C LEU A 189 -5.76 -14.43 0.89
N ASN A 190 -5.78 -15.55 1.62
CA ASN A 190 -5.49 -15.52 3.04
C ASN A 190 -3.99 -15.45 3.35
N ARG A 191 -3.14 -16.14 2.56
CA ARG A 191 -1.77 -16.44 2.98
C ARG A 191 -0.71 -16.40 1.90
N LYS A 192 -1.00 -16.35 0.60
CA LYS A 192 0.05 -16.43 -0.44
C LYS A 192 0.20 -15.15 -1.26
N LEU A 193 -0.84 -14.32 -1.35
CA LEU A 193 -0.70 -12.98 -1.90
C LEU A 193 0.21 -12.15 -0.99
N ARG A 194 1.21 -11.49 -1.58
CA ARG A 194 2.20 -10.64 -0.89
C ARG A 194 2.28 -9.28 -1.53
N TRP A 195 2.22 -9.21 -2.85
CA TRP A 195 2.20 -7.94 -3.56
C TRP A 195 1.37 -8.01 -4.84
N VAL A 196 0.87 -6.85 -5.26
CA VAL A 196 0.25 -6.58 -6.56
C VAL A 196 0.91 -5.33 -7.15
N THR A 197 1.11 -5.29 -8.46
CA THR A 197 1.65 -4.13 -9.17
C THR A 197 0.55 -3.45 -10.00
N LEU A 198 0.49 -2.12 -9.98
CA LEU A 198 -0.45 -1.32 -10.76
C LEU A 198 0.32 -0.39 -11.70
N GLY A 199 -0.16 -0.20 -12.93
CA GLY A 199 0.57 0.59 -13.91
C GLY A 199 1.92 -0.05 -14.25
N GLY A 200 3.03 0.64 -14.00
CA GLY A 200 4.39 0.10 -14.15
C GLY A 200 4.62 -1.24 -13.43
N GLN A 201 5.18 -2.21 -14.15
CA GLN A 201 5.40 -3.57 -13.67
C GLN A 201 6.86 -3.74 -13.24
N TYR A 202 7.13 -3.73 -11.93
CA TYR A 202 8.50 -3.85 -11.43
C TYR A 202 9.03 -5.30 -11.58
N ASP A 203 10.19 -5.47 -12.21
CA ASP A 203 10.86 -6.77 -12.29
C ASP A 203 11.76 -6.97 -11.06
N TRP A 204 11.36 -7.87 -10.17
CA TRP A 204 12.11 -8.19 -8.95
C TRP A 204 13.44 -8.91 -9.21
N THR A 205 13.58 -9.60 -10.34
CA THR A 205 14.79 -10.33 -10.72
C THR A 205 15.84 -9.36 -11.25
N ALA A 206 15.43 -8.52 -12.22
CA ALA A 206 16.32 -7.54 -12.84
C ALA A 206 16.45 -6.24 -12.02
N LYS A 207 15.56 -6.01 -11.05
CA LYS A 207 15.44 -4.79 -10.22
C LYS A 207 15.29 -3.50 -11.02
N VAL A 208 14.51 -3.56 -12.09
CA VAL A 208 14.24 -2.44 -13.00
C VAL A 208 12.78 -2.40 -13.37
N TYR A 209 12.30 -1.24 -13.81
CA TYR A 209 11.10 -1.18 -14.61
C TYR A 209 11.44 -1.56 -16.06
N PRO A 210 10.75 -2.55 -16.65
CA PRO A 210 10.96 -2.94 -18.03
C PRO A 210 10.67 -1.79 -19.00
N SER A 211 11.38 -1.76 -20.13
CA SER A 211 11.19 -0.73 -21.16
C SER A 211 9.91 -0.89 -21.97
N GLU A 212 9.18 -2.01 -21.83
CA GLU A 212 7.89 -2.16 -22.50
C GLU A 212 6.87 -1.15 -21.96
N ARG A 213 5.91 -0.77 -22.82
CA ARG A 213 4.84 0.14 -22.40
C ARG A 213 4.04 -0.48 -21.25
N PRO A 214 3.99 0.16 -20.08
CA PRO A 214 3.30 -0.40 -18.92
C PRO A 214 1.78 -0.45 -19.15
N PRO A 215 1.06 -1.32 -18.41
CA PRO A 215 -0.36 -1.16 -18.15
C PRO A 215 -0.71 0.28 -17.74
N GLU A 216 -1.93 0.69 -18.05
CA GLU A 216 -2.41 2.01 -17.63
C GLU A 216 -2.65 2.00 -16.11
N PHE A 217 -2.14 3.01 -15.41
CA PHE A 217 -2.43 3.17 -13.98
C PHE A 217 -3.93 3.53 -13.80
N PRO A 218 -4.64 2.94 -12.81
CA PRO A 218 -6.05 3.24 -12.62
C PRO A 218 -6.33 4.74 -12.40
N ARG A 219 -7.02 5.36 -13.37
CA ARG A 219 -7.18 6.83 -13.45
C ARG A 219 -7.86 7.44 -12.24
N ASP A 220 -8.80 6.73 -11.64
CA ASP A 220 -9.54 7.18 -10.47
C ASP A 220 -8.66 7.23 -9.22
N ILE A 221 -7.81 6.22 -9.02
CA ILE A 221 -6.80 6.20 -7.96
C ILE A 221 -5.73 7.25 -8.24
N ALA A 222 -5.27 7.40 -9.49
CA ALA A 222 -4.31 8.45 -9.86
C ALA A 222 -4.84 9.85 -9.54
N LYS A 223 -6.10 10.15 -9.86
CA LYS A 223 -6.74 11.44 -9.54
C LYS A 223 -6.82 11.69 -8.03
N LEU A 224 -7.24 10.68 -7.26
CA LEU A 224 -7.28 10.76 -5.80
C LEU A 224 -5.89 11.09 -5.23
N LEU A 225 -4.86 10.35 -5.67
CA LEU A 225 -3.49 10.55 -5.20
C LEU A 225 -2.92 11.90 -5.64
N HIS A 226 -3.17 12.33 -6.87
CA HIS A 226 -2.69 13.61 -7.40
C HIS A 226 -3.27 14.81 -6.64
N ALA A 227 -4.52 14.72 -6.18
CA ALA A 227 -5.11 15.77 -5.36
C ALA A 227 -4.35 15.96 -4.02
N MET A 228 -3.88 14.86 -3.41
CA MET A 228 -3.14 14.90 -2.14
C MET A 228 -1.64 15.12 -2.32
N PHE A 229 -1.07 14.68 -3.43
CA PHE A 229 0.36 14.69 -3.73
C PHE A 229 0.61 15.20 -5.16
N PRO A 230 0.36 16.49 -5.43
CA PRO A 230 0.36 17.03 -6.80
C PRO A 230 1.73 17.00 -7.49
N ALA A 231 2.81 16.91 -6.71
CA ALA A 231 4.17 16.83 -7.22
C ALA A 231 4.53 15.46 -7.83
N THR A 232 3.69 14.43 -7.64
CA THR A 232 3.96 13.06 -8.08
C THR A 232 2.84 12.56 -8.99
N GLU A 233 3.20 12.17 -10.22
CA GLU A 233 2.28 11.47 -11.11
C GLU A 233 2.29 9.96 -10.83
N ALA A 234 1.11 9.40 -10.53
CA ALA A 234 0.96 7.97 -10.30
C ALA A 234 1.13 7.18 -11.61
N GLN A 235 2.31 6.61 -11.82
CA GLN A 235 2.64 5.80 -13.00
C GLN A 235 2.83 4.32 -12.67
N ALA A 236 3.32 4.03 -11.47
CA ALA A 236 3.47 2.67 -10.95
C ALA A 236 3.06 2.62 -9.48
N ALA A 237 2.53 1.48 -9.03
CA ALA A 237 2.38 1.22 -7.61
C ALA A 237 2.62 -0.24 -7.25
N ILE A 238 3.10 -0.45 -6.04
CA ILE A 238 3.19 -1.76 -5.41
C ILE A 238 2.25 -1.77 -4.22
N LEU A 239 1.22 -2.60 -4.29
CA LEU A 239 0.31 -2.90 -3.19
C LEU A 239 0.88 -4.07 -2.40
N ASN A 240 1.47 -3.80 -1.24
CA ASN A 240 2.01 -4.83 -0.36
C ASN A 240 0.96 -5.30 0.65
N VAL A 241 0.87 -6.61 0.87
CA VAL A 241 -0.07 -7.26 1.79
C VAL A 241 0.70 -8.01 2.85
N TYR A 242 0.52 -7.60 4.10
CA TYR A 242 1.19 -8.15 5.27
C TYR A 242 0.18 -8.74 6.25
N SER A 243 0.59 -9.80 6.95
CA SER A 243 -0.07 -10.32 8.14
C SER A 243 0.87 -10.23 9.35
N ALA A 244 0.37 -10.54 10.54
CA ALA A 244 1.22 -10.63 11.72
C ALA A 244 2.40 -11.60 11.49
N GLY A 245 3.63 -11.13 11.76
CA GLY A 245 4.87 -11.88 11.53
C GLY A 245 5.56 -11.60 10.19
N ASP A 246 4.84 -11.06 9.21
CA ASP A 246 5.47 -10.54 7.99
C ASP A 246 6.27 -9.27 8.33
N HIS A 247 7.31 -9.03 7.54
CA HIS A 247 8.23 -7.91 7.68
C HIS A 247 8.87 -7.60 6.33
N LEU A 248 9.36 -6.37 6.17
CA LEU A 248 10.13 -5.94 5.01
C LEU A 248 11.52 -5.52 5.47
N SER A 249 12.55 -6.19 4.96
CA SER A 249 13.94 -5.91 5.32
C SER A 249 14.38 -4.51 4.85
N PRO A 250 15.42 -3.92 5.46
CA PRO A 250 15.92 -2.63 5.02
C PRO A 250 16.35 -2.64 3.55
N HIS A 251 15.84 -1.70 2.78
CA HIS A 251 16.08 -1.55 1.35
C HIS A 251 15.99 -0.06 0.93
N ARG A 252 16.22 0.18 -0.36
CA ARG A 252 16.08 1.48 -1.03
C ARG A 252 15.27 1.30 -2.30
N ASP A 253 14.53 2.34 -2.67
CA ASP A 253 13.81 2.40 -3.93
C ASP A 253 14.60 3.27 -4.91
N VAL A 254 15.36 2.66 -5.80
CA VAL A 254 16.31 3.35 -6.71
C VAL A 254 16.18 2.90 -8.16
N SER A 255 15.04 2.29 -8.51
CA SER A 255 14.83 1.68 -9.82
C SER A 255 14.10 2.58 -10.81
N GLU A 256 13.60 3.73 -10.35
CA GLU A 256 12.97 4.76 -11.17
C GLU A 256 14.02 5.65 -11.85
N ASP A 257 13.70 6.18 -13.03
CA ASP A 257 14.58 7.09 -13.79
C ASP A 257 14.49 8.56 -13.30
N CYS A 258 13.55 8.85 -12.40
CA CYS A 258 13.34 10.17 -11.82
C CYS A 258 13.37 10.16 -10.29
N ASP A 259 13.72 11.30 -9.70
CA ASP A 259 13.83 11.54 -8.26
C ASP A 259 12.55 12.14 -7.64
N VAL A 260 11.44 12.07 -8.37
CA VAL A 260 10.13 12.52 -7.88
C VAL A 260 9.74 11.75 -6.63
N GLY A 261 9.10 12.46 -5.69
CA GLY A 261 8.74 11.92 -4.38
C GLY A 261 7.85 10.69 -4.45
N LEU A 262 8.05 9.78 -3.50
CA LEU A 262 7.32 8.53 -3.38
C LEU A 262 6.17 8.69 -2.39
N ILE A 263 5.00 8.14 -2.73
CA ILE A 263 3.80 8.17 -1.87
C ILE A 263 3.62 6.79 -1.25
N SER A 264 3.37 6.70 0.05
CA SER A 264 3.09 5.46 0.75
C SER A 264 1.88 5.62 1.66
N VAL A 265 0.81 4.87 1.42
CA VAL A 265 -0.44 4.92 2.21
C VAL A 265 -0.66 3.61 2.95
N SER A 266 -1.06 3.66 4.21
CA SER A 266 -1.24 2.48 5.08
C SER A 266 -2.72 2.19 5.38
N PHE A 267 -3.09 0.90 5.43
CA PHE A 267 -4.44 0.44 5.79
C PHE A 267 -4.38 -0.78 6.72
N GLY A 268 -5.36 -0.92 7.61
CA GLY A 268 -5.50 -2.08 8.49
C GLY A 268 -4.65 -1.97 9.76
N CYS A 269 -4.01 -3.07 10.14
CA CYS A 269 -3.12 -3.13 11.31
C CYS A 269 -1.96 -2.13 11.21
N ASP A 270 -1.53 -1.64 12.36
CA ASP A 270 -0.39 -0.74 12.48
C ASP A 270 0.90 -1.42 12.00
N GLY A 271 1.76 -0.64 11.33
CA GLY A 271 3.10 -1.05 10.96
C GLY A 271 4.13 -0.13 11.61
N LEU A 272 5.21 -0.71 12.12
CA LEU A 272 6.41 0.08 12.45
C LEU A 272 7.21 0.29 11.16
N PHE A 273 7.43 1.54 10.81
CA PHE A 273 8.21 1.97 9.66
C PHE A 273 9.57 2.50 10.15
N LEU A 274 10.64 1.89 9.66
CA LEU A 274 12.00 2.34 9.93
C LEU A 274 12.48 3.20 8.78
N ILE A 275 13.12 4.32 9.07
CA ILE A 275 13.77 5.16 8.05
C ILE A 275 15.08 5.77 8.56
N SER A 276 16.09 5.85 7.69
CA SER A 276 17.36 6.48 7.98
C SER A 276 18.10 6.90 6.71
N HIS A 277 18.90 7.96 6.79
CA HIS A 277 19.86 8.31 5.73
C HIS A 277 21.08 7.39 5.75
N ASP A 278 22.03 7.62 4.83
CA ASP A 278 23.19 6.76 4.59
C ASP A 278 24.12 6.59 5.80
N ASP A 279 24.21 7.62 6.65
CA ASP A 279 25.06 7.61 7.84
C ASP A 279 24.56 6.62 8.92
N GLY A 280 23.26 6.30 8.91
CA GLY A 280 22.62 5.46 9.91
C GLY A 280 22.58 6.06 11.32
N GLU A 281 22.94 7.34 11.50
CA GLU A 281 22.99 8.02 12.79
C GLU A 281 21.58 8.32 13.31
N HIS A 282 20.70 8.78 12.43
CA HIS A 282 19.29 9.04 12.72
C HIS A 282 18.43 7.94 12.09
N CYS A 283 18.20 6.87 12.84
CA CYS A 283 17.39 5.75 12.40
C CYS A 283 16.04 5.77 13.14
N GLU A 284 15.04 6.39 12.55
CA GLU A 284 13.75 6.63 13.20
C GLU A 284 12.81 5.43 13.06
N ILE A 285 11.93 5.28 14.05
CA ILE A 285 10.81 4.32 14.00
C ILE A 285 9.51 5.10 14.12
N ILE A 286 8.66 4.99 13.10
CA ILE A 286 7.39 5.69 13.01
C ILE A 286 6.28 4.65 13.03
N ARG A 287 5.31 4.80 13.93
CA ARG A 287 4.11 3.95 13.95
C ARG A 287 3.10 4.48 12.94
N LEU A 288 2.86 3.72 11.87
CA LEU A 288 1.89 4.05 10.83
C LEU A 288 0.61 3.24 11.02
N ARG A 289 -0.52 3.94 11.12
CA ARG A 289 -1.86 3.37 11.29
C ARG A 289 -2.68 3.45 10.00
N SER A 290 -3.86 2.85 10.03
CA SER A 290 -4.81 2.90 8.91
C SER A 290 -5.20 4.34 8.56
N GLY A 291 -4.94 4.75 7.33
CA GLY A 291 -5.18 6.10 6.81
C GLY A 291 -3.98 7.01 6.84
N ASP A 292 -2.88 6.64 7.53
CA ASP A 292 -1.65 7.43 7.54
C ASP A 292 -0.94 7.34 6.19
N ALA A 293 -0.31 8.45 5.80
CA ALA A 293 0.54 8.53 4.62
C ALA A 293 1.95 9.00 4.95
N VAL A 294 2.91 8.52 4.17
CA VAL A 294 4.30 8.94 4.16
C VAL A 294 4.63 9.43 2.75
N TYR A 295 5.24 10.60 2.65
CA TYR A 295 5.80 11.12 1.40
C TYR A 295 7.30 11.26 1.55
N MET A 296 8.05 10.64 0.64
CA MET A 296 9.52 10.64 0.66
C MET A 296 10.02 11.36 -0.58
N ASP A 297 10.42 12.61 -0.43
CA ASP A 297 11.02 13.43 -1.48
C ASP A 297 12.50 13.75 -1.17
N GLY A 298 13.15 14.42 -2.12
CA GLY A 298 14.51 14.95 -1.96
C GLY A 298 15.50 13.88 -1.48
N THR A 299 16.17 14.12 -0.36
CA THR A 299 17.11 13.14 0.22
C THR A 299 16.42 11.89 0.76
N SER A 300 15.23 12.03 1.37
CA SER A 300 14.51 10.88 1.93
C SER A 300 14.04 9.91 0.86
N ARG A 301 13.88 10.37 -0.40
CA ARG A 301 13.55 9.52 -1.55
C ARG A 301 14.50 8.33 -1.71
N PHE A 302 15.73 8.48 -1.23
CA PHE A 302 16.79 7.47 -1.27
C PHE A 302 17.16 6.93 0.11
N ALA A 303 16.40 7.26 1.15
CA ALA A 303 16.66 6.77 2.50
C ALA A 303 16.53 5.24 2.57
N TRP A 304 17.35 4.63 3.41
CA TRP A 304 17.14 3.26 3.83
C TRP A 304 15.85 3.18 4.62
N HIS A 305 14.99 2.23 4.28
CA HIS A 305 13.74 2.06 4.98
C HIS A 305 13.30 0.59 5.06
N ALA A 306 12.49 0.28 6.06
CA ALA A 306 12.07 -1.07 6.38
C ALA A 306 10.70 -1.10 7.07
N VAL A 307 10.09 -2.28 7.12
CA VAL A 307 8.91 -2.56 7.96
C VAL A 307 9.29 -3.69 8.91
N PRO A 308 9.94 -3.42 10.05
CA PRO A 308 10.36 -4.46 10.98
C PRO A 308 9.20 -5.24 11.61
N LYS A 309 8.02 -4.61 11.78
CA LYS A 309 6.92 -5.21 12.54
C LYS A 309 5.55 -4.76 12.05
N ILE A 310 4.64 -5.73 11.94
CA ILE A 310 3.19 -5.49 11.95
C ILE A 310 2.67 -5.73 13.35
N VAL A 311 2.01 -4.74 13.95
CA VAL A 311 1.46 -4.86 15.31
C VAL A 311 0.11 -5.59 15.23
N PRO A 312 -0.02 -6.82 15.76
CA PRO A 312 -1.25 -7.60 15.63
C PRO A 312 -2.41 -6.96 16.39
N ASN A 313 -3.65 -7.23 15.96
CA ASN A 313 -4.89 -6.82 16.64
C ASN A 313 -5.11 -5.30 16.74
N THR A 314 -4.51 -4.52 15.83
CA THR A 314 -4.64 -3.05 15.79
C THR A 314 -5.51 -2.56 14.62
N CYS A 315 -5.97 -3.45 13.73
CA CYS A 315 -6.87 -3.08 12.63
C CYS A 315 -8.12 -2.35 13.17
N PRO A 316 -8.51 -1.20 12.59
CA PRO A 316 -9.71 -0.49 13.02
C PRO A 316 -10.96 -1.37 12.93
N LYS A 317 -11.84 -1.30 13.94
CA LYS A 317 -13.04 -2.15 14.04
C LYS A 317 -13.97 -2.01 12.82
N TRP A 318 -14.08 -0.79 12.28
CA TRP A 318 -14.90 -0.51 11.10
C TRP A 318 -14.32 -1.13 9.81
N LEU A 319 -13.01 -1.40 9.76
CA LEU A 319 -12.35 -2.01 8.62
C LEU A 319 -12.19 -3.53 8.76
N ALA A 320 -12.16 -4.05 9.99
CA ALA A 320 -11.78 -5.43 10.29
C ALA A 320 -12.60 -6.47 9.53
N ASN A 321 -13.90 -6.21 9.29
CA ASN A 321 -14.81 -7.12 8.61
C ASN A 321 -14.75 -7.07 7.09
N TRP A 322 -14.08 -6.08 6.49
CA TRP A 322 -13.89 -5.99 5.04
C TRP A 322 -13.30 -7.31 4.50
N PRO A 323 -13.76 -7.81 3.33
CA PRO A 323 -14.66 -7.18 2.36
C PRO A 323 -16.17 -7.42 2.61
N SER A 324 -16.54 -8.03 3.73
CA SER A 324 -17.94 -8.17 4.11
C SER A 324 -18.47 -6.82 4.63
N SER A 325 -19.26 -6.14 3.79
CA SER A 325 -20.01 -4.95 4.17
C SER A 325 -21.49 -5.31 4.34
N PRO A 326 -22.08 -5.11 5.53
CA PRO A 326 -23.52 -5.29 5.71
C PRO A 326 -24.26 -4.12 5.03
N HIS A 327 -24.85 -4.36 3.87
CA HIS A 327 -25.79 -3.42 3.25
C HIS A 327 -27.21 -3.80 3.67
N ASP A 328 -27.91 -2.89 4.36
CA ASP A 328 -29.36 -2.95 4.63
C ASP A 328 -29.93 -4.30 5.09
N GLY A 329 -29.16 -5.07 5.87
CA GLY A 329 -29.57 -6.38 6.39
C GLY A 329 -29.55 -7.54 5.37
N ALA A 330 -29.06 -7.31 4.15
CA ALA A 330 -28.78 -8.37 3.18
C ALA A 330 -27.37 -8.96 3.39
N ALA A 331 -27.22 -10.25 3.10
CA ALA A 331 -25.92 -10.91 3.12
C ALA A 331 -25.00 -10.28 2.07
N SER A 332 -23.76 -9.96 2.45
CA SER A 332 -22.75 -9.50 1.51
C SER A 332 -22.35 -10.67 0.61
N GLN A 333 -22.18 -10.42 -0.70
CA GLN A 333 -21.64 -11.44 -1.61
C GLN A 333 -20.23 -11.94 -1.19
N TYR A 334 -19.54 -11.17 -0.32
CA TYR A 334 -18.22 -11.52 0.21
C TYR A 334 -18.26 -11.96 1.69
N ASP A 335 -19.41 -12.36 2.23
CA ASP A 335 -19.55 -12.77 3.64
C ASP A 335 -18.62 -13.92 4.05
N ALA A 336 -18.28 -14.81 3.11
CA ALA A 336 -17.30 -15.88 3.33
C ALA A 336 -15.90 -15.37 3.73
N TRP A 337 -15.60 -14.10 3.42
CA TRP A 337 -14.33 -13.43 3.69
C TRP A 337 -14.41 -12.43 4.84
N ARG A 338 -15.51 -12.42 5.60
CA ARG A 338 -15.65 -11.56 6.79
C ARG A 338 -14.44 -11.72 7.70
N GLY A 339 -13.83 -10.59 8.06
CA GLY A 339 -12.66 -10.58 8.94
C GLY A 339 -11.32 -10.62 8.21
N TRP A 340 -11.29 -10.61 6.87
CA TRP A 340 -10.04 -10.74 6.11
C TRP A 340 -9.02 -9.64 6.46
N MET A 341 -9.47 -8.39 6.66
CA MET A 341 -8.59 -7.28 7.07
C MET A 341 -8.18 -7.29 8.55
N SER A 342 -8.90 -8.00 9.43
CA SER A 342 -8.72 -7.93 10.89
C SER A 342 -7.28 -8.17 11.38
N GLY A 343 -6.54 -9.03 10.68
CA GLY A 343 -5.15 -9.38 10.99
C GLY A 343 -4.15 -8.92 9.93
N LYS A 344 -4.54 -8.01 9.03
CA LYS A 344 -3.74 -7.60 7.87
C LYS A 344 -3.39 -6.13 7.90
N ARG A 345 -2.21 -5.83 7.35
CA ARG A 345 -1.82 -4.48 6.93
C ARG A 345 -1.67 -4.49 5.42
N VAL A 346 -2.22 -3.47 4.77
CA VAL A 346 -2.02 -3.21 3.34
C VAL A 346 -1.27 -1.89 3.20
N ASN A 347 -0.34 -1.84 2.25
CA ASN A 347 0.40 -0.61 1.94
C ASN A 347 0.41 -0.37 0.44
N LEU A 348 -0.07 0.81 0.03
CA LEU A 348 -0.02 1.26 -1.35
C LEU A 348 1.19 2.20 -1.50
N ASN A 349 2.22 1.73 -2.20
CA ASN A 349 3.43 2.49 -2.50
C ASN A 349 3.39 2.94 -3.97
N VAL A 350 3.31 4.24 -4.23
CA VAL A 350 3.11 4.82 -5.57
C VAL A 350 4.32 5.64 -5.99
N ARG A 351 4.71 5.48 -7.24
CA ARG A 351 5.92 6.04 -7.84
C ARG A 351 5.62 6.66 -9.20
N GLN A 352 6.43 7.66 -9.54
CA GLN A 352 6.62 8.13 -10.89
C GLN A 352 7.89 7.46 -11.44
N MET A 353 7.79 6.78 -12.58
CA MET A 353 8.92 6.05 -13.16
C MET A 353 9.78 6.97 -14.01
N GLU A 354 9.16 7.82 -14.82
CA GLU A 354 9.81 8.74 -15.74
C GLU A 354 9.18 10.14 -15.68
N LEU A 355 9.96 11.18 -15.95
CA LEU A 355 9.42 12.51 -16.20
C LEU A 355 8.71 12.54 -17.56
N ALA A 356 7.63 13.32 -17.67
CA ALA A 356 6.99 13.55 -18.95
C ALA A 356 8.03 14.07 -19.96
N LYS A 357 8.18 13.38 -21.09
CA LYS A 357 9.06 13.85 -22.17
C LYS A 357 8.50 15.18 -22.67
N PRO A 358 9.31 16.26 -22.75
CA PRO A 358 8.84 17.50 -23.35
C PRO A 358 8.39 17.20 -24.79
N HIS A 359 7.16 17.61 -25.11
CA HIS A 359 6.53 17.42 -26.41
C HIS A 359 7.28 18.14 -27.54
#